data_AF-A0A4R0VNB3-F1
#
_entry.id   AF-A0A4R0VNB3-F1
#
_cell.length_a   1.000
_cell.length_b   1.000
_cell.length_c   1.000
_cell.angle_alpha   90.00
_cell.angle_beta   90.00
_cell.angle_gamma   90.00
#
_symmetry.space_group_name_H-M   'P 1'
#
loop_
_entity.id
_entity.type
_entity.pdbx_description
1 polymer ?
#
loop_
_entity_poly.entity_id
_entity_poly.type
_entity_poly.pdbx_seq_one_letter_code
_entity_poly.pdbx_strand_id
1 'polypeptide(L)'
;MLALTGCTAFNNSDDGTADGNGTSATTQTFQPSGGKPTATLSIASGSENKEVAVAIQKAADQSNVAVTMHYMGSLEIMNALKAGGQDHDAVWPASSMWISMGDTKHIVKDAASTSTTPIVFGIAKSKAVKLGWADDTGAAKPVSTADILAAVSDGKLTFSMTSATQSNSGASAYLAFMTALRGGDGPLTEADLADDQLKTSVTKLLSGVDRSSGSSDCCSPGSVSDWSAAECPA
;
A
#
# COMPACT_ATOMS: atom_id res chain seq x y z
N MET A 1 -24.61 5.19 10.36
CA MET A 1 -23.51 5.03 11.35
C MET A 1 -22.22 5.36 10.63
N LEU A 2 -21.74 6.59 10.75
CA LEU A 2 -20.41 6.97 10.28
C LEU A 2 -19.40 6.46 11.32
N ALA A 3 -18.50 5.56 10.93
CA ALA A 3 -17.32 5.27 11.70
C ALA A 3 -16.23 6.28 11.32
N LEU A 4 -15.96 7.23 12.21
CA LEU A 4 -14.73 8.02 12.16
C LEU A 4 -13.60 7.12 12.67
N THR A 5 -12.76 6.61 11.79
CA THR A 5 -11.50 5.98 12.18
C THR A 5 -10.47 7.10 12.33
N GLY A 6 -10.34 7.63 13.55
CA GLY A 6 -9.29 8.59 13.88
C GLY A 6 -7.94 7.90 13.95
N CYS A 7 -6.93 8.47 13.30
CA CYS A 7 -5.53 8.11 13.52
C CYS A 7 -5.16 8.45 14.98
N THR A 8 -5.08 7.45 15.84
CA THR A 8 -4.53 7.61 17.19
C THR A 8 -3.01 7.74 17.09
N ALA A 9 -2.49 8.89 17.49
CA ALA A 9 -1.06 9.07 17.73
C ALA A 9 -0.61 8.07 18.80
N PHE A 10 0.31 7.18 18.45
CA PHE A 10 0.92 6.25 19.39
C PHE A 10 1.88 7.02 20.29
N ASN A 11 1.48 7.27 21.54
CA ASN A 11 2.41 7.62 22.62
C ASN A 11 3.15 6.34 23.02
N ASN A 12 4.39 6.18 22.54
CA ASN A 12 5.34 5.31 23.22
C ASN A 12 6.18 6.17 24.15
N SER A 13 6.07 5.89 25.44
CA SER A 13 7.03 6.34 26.44
C SER A 13 8.31 5.54 26.24
N ASP A 14 9.32 6.16 25.64
CA ASP A 14 10.71 5.75 25.83
C ASP A 14 11.54 6.98 26.18
N ASP A 15 12.16 6.88 27.35
CA ASP A 15 13.16 7.79 27.90
C ASP A 15 14.41 7.75 27.02
N GLY A 16 14.87 8.90 26.53
CA GLY A 16 16.24 9.03 26.01
C GLY A 16 16.39 9.69 24.64
N THR A 17 16.69 10.99 24.71
CA THR A 17 17.46 11.78 23.73
C THR A 17 16.79 12.04 22.37
N ALA A 18 16.33 13.28 22.23
CA ALA A 18 15.84 13.85 20.98
C ALA A 18 16.97 13.96 19.94
N ASP A 19 16.78 13.32 18.79
CA ASP A 19 17.38 13.74 17.52
C ASP A 19 16.28 13.92 16.49
N GLY A 20 16.10 15.18 16.07
CA GLY A 20 15.15 15.59 15.06
C GLY A 20 15.62 15.16 13.67
N ASN A 21 15.15 14.00 13.21
CA ASN A 21 14.99 13.68 11.80
C ASN A 21 14.00 12.51 11.69
N GLY A 22 12.77 12.78 11.28
CA GLY A 22 11.67 11.81 11.25
C GLY A 22 11.93 10.65 10.29
N THR A 23 12.72 9.67 10.72
CA THR A 23 12.91 8.40 10.04
C THR A 23 11.97 7.42 10.71
N SER A 24 10.88 7.03 10.02
CA SER A 24 9.98 6.00 10.52
C SER A 24 10.80 4.75 10.87
N ALA A 25 10.72 4.25 12.10
CA ALA A 25 11.50 3.10 12.54
C ALA A 25 11.32 1.94 11.54
N THR A 26 12.44 1.43 11.02
CA THR A 26 12.48 0.30 10.07
C THR A 26 12.37 -1.04 10.79
N THR A 27 12.42 -1.06 12.11
CA THR A 27 12.24 -2.26 12.93
C THR A 27 11.36 -1.95 14.12
N GLN A 28 10.46 -2.86 14.47
CA GLN A 28 9.61 -2.78 15.65
C GLN A 28 9.54 -4.15 16.33
N THR A 29 9.76 -4.18 17.64
CA THR A 29 9.68 -5.42 18.43
C THR A 29 8.49 -5.36 19.38
N PHE A 30 7.73 -6.45 19.41
CA PHE A 30 6.57 -6.68 20.25
C PHE A 30 6.94 -7.72 21.30
N GLN A 31 6.96 -7.32 22.56
CA GLN A 31 7.28 -8.21 23.68
C GLN A 31 5.98 -8.71 24.33
N PRO A 32 5.88 -10.00 24.69
CA PRO A 32 4.75 -10.50 25.45
C PRO A 32 4.67 -9.87 26.85
N SER A 33 3.48 -9.53 27.29
CA SER A 33 3.19 -8.99 28.63
C SER A 33 3.39 -10.01 29.77
N GLY A 34 3.41 -11.30 29.44
CA GLY A 34 3.53 -12.42 30.39
C GLY A 34 4.93 -12.69 30.94
N GLY A 35 5.94 -11.86 30.62
CA GLY A 35 7.32 -12.02 31.06
C GLY A 35 8.28 -12.41 29.94
N LYS A 36 9.29 -13.24 30.22
CA LYS A 36 10.30 -13.60 29.22
C LYS A 36 9.68 -14.43 28.08
N PRO A 37 9.84 -14.03 26.80
CA PRO A 37 9.30 -14.76 25.67
C PRO A 37 9.93 -16.15 25.55
N THR A 38 9.15 -17.13 25.07
CA THR A 38 9.64 -18.50 24.81
C THR A 38 10.52 -18.59 23.57
N ALA A 39 10.27 -17.73 22.59
CA ALA A 39 11.02 -17.57 21.36
C ALA A 39 10.85 -16.15 20.81
N THR A 40 11.69 -15.79 19.84
CA THR A 40 11.53 -14.56 19.04
C THR A 40 11.38 -14.94 17.58
N LEU A 41 10.39 -14.35 16.91
CA LEU A 41 10.13 -14.51 15.48
C LEU A 41 10.56 -13.24 14.72
N SER A 42 11.53 -13.36 13.81
CA SER A 42 11.93 -12.28 12.91
C SER A 42 11.16 -12.34 11.59
N ILE A 43 10.50 -11.24 11.22
CA ILE A 43 9.65 -11.16 10.03
C ILE A 43 10.11 -10.05 9.10
N ALA A 44 10.41 -10.38 7.84
CA ALA A 44 10.51 -9.38 6.76
C ALA A 44 9.11 -8.96 6.33
N SER A 45 8.72 -7.71 6.61
CA SER A 45 7.34 -7.24 6.48
C SER A 45 7.22 -6.02 5.59
N GLY A 46 6.10 -5.91 4.86
CA GLY A 46 5.70 -4.65 4.24
C GLY A 46 5.44 -3.58 5.30
N SER A 47 5.76 -2.32 4.99
CA SER A 47 5.52 -1.17 5.87
C SER A 47 4.04 -0.96 6.19
N GLU A 48 3.14 -1.41 5.33
CA GLU A 48 1.68 -1.32 5.47
C GLU A 48 1.18 -2.07 6.71
N ASN A 49 1.92 -3.09 7.18
CA ASN A 49 1.55 -3.83 8.39
C ASN A 49 1.78 -3.05 9.69
N LYS A 50 2.40 -1.86 9.64
CA LYS A 50 2.50 -0.95 10.81
C LYS A 50 1.11 -0.60 11.36
N GLU A 51 0.10 -0.53 10.49
CA GLU A 51 -1.28 -0.20 10.89
C GLU A 51 -1.91 -1.25 11.82
N VAL A 52 -1.45 -2.51 11.73
CA VAL A 52 -1.97 -3.62 12.54
C VAL A 52 -1.09 -3.94 13.75
N ALA A 53 -0.22 -3.02 14.17
CA ALA A 53 0.67 -3.19 15.33
C ALA A 53 -0.06 -3.66 16.60
N VAL A 54 -1.28 -3.18 16.85
CA VAL A 54 -2.10 -3.60 18.00
C VAL A 54 -2.50 -5.09 17.90
N ALA A 55 -2.83 -5.56 16.71
CA ALA A 55 -3.14 -6.98 16.48
C ALA A 55 -1.89 -7.85 16.63
N ILE A 56 -0.73 -7.37 16.19
CA ILE A 56 0.56 -8.06 16.37
C ILE A 56 0.89 -8.17 17.86
N GLN A 57 0.76 -7.09 18.63
CA GLN A 57 0.97 -7.11 20.07
C GLN A 57 0.06 -8.13 20.76
N LYS A 58 -1.23 -8.14 20.42
CA LYS A 58 -2.18 -9.13 20.95
C LYS A 58 -1.77 -10.57 20.61
N ALA A 59 -1.27 -10.82 19.40
CA ALA A 59 -0.79 -12.14 19.01
C ALA A 59 0.48 -12.54 19.79
N ALA A 60 1.41 -11.61 20.01
CA ALA A 60 2.61 -11.83 20.83
C ALA A 60 2.22 -12.19 22.29
N ASP A 61 1.27 -11.46 22.87
CA ASP A 61 0.74 -11.72 24.21
C ASP A 61 0.10 -13.12 24.32
N GLN A 62 -0.74 -13.49 23.34
CA GLN A 62 -1.46 -14.77 23.35
C GLN A 62 -0.57 -15.98 23.12
N SER A 63 0.51 -15.82 22.34
CA SER A 63 1.44 -16.90 22.01
C SER A 63 2.64 -16.99 22.95
N ASN A 64 2.90 -15.95 23.74
CA ASN A 64 4.14 -15.76 24.52
C ASN A 64 5.42 -15.81 23.66
N VAL A 65 5.31 -15.41 22.40
CA VAL A 65 6.42 -15.29 21.43
C VAL A 65 6.65 -13.82 21.15
N ALA A 66 7.91 -13.36 21.25
CA ALA A 66 8.26 -12.02 20.83
C ALA A 66 8.29 -11.94 19.30
N VAL A 67 7.84 -10.83 18.73
CA VAL A 67 7.83 -10.62 17.28
C VAL A 67 8.70 -9.41 16.96
N THR A 68 9.69 -9.59 16.09
CA THR A 68 10.49 -8.50 15.53
C THR A 68 10.11 -8.32 14.06
N MET A 69 9.43 -7.22 13.78
CA MET A 69 9.05 -6.80 12.43
C MET A 69 10.19 -5.98 11.83
N HIS A 70 10.70 -6.40 10.69
CA HIS A 70 11.62 -5.63 9.84
C HIS A 70 10.81 -5.05 8.68
N TYR A 71 10.48 -3.78 8.75
CA TYR A 71 9.66 -3.10 7.74
C TYR A 71 10.53 -2.71 6.54
N MET A 72 10.15 -3.21 5.37
CA MET A 72 10.90 -3.13 4.13
C MET A 72 9.99 -2.77 2.96
N GLY A 73 10.57 -2.21 1.91
CA GLY A 73 9.91 -2.01 0.62
C GLY A 73 9.65 -3.33 -0.10
N SER A 74 8.67 -3.34 -1.02
CA SER A 74 8.28 -4.56 -1.74
C SER A 74 9.42 -5.22 -2.53
N LEU A 75 10.29 -4.40 -3.15
CA LEU A 75 11.46 -4.91 -3.87
C LEU A 75 12.53 -5.48 -2.94
N GLU A 76 12.68 -4.91 -1.74
CA GLU A 76 13.63 -5.40 -0.74
C GLU A 76 13.21 -6.78 -0.24
N ILE A 77 11.92 -6.96 0.07
CA ILE A 77 11.36 -8.27 0.44
C ILE A 77 11.54 -9.28 -0.70
N MET A 78 11.22 -8.88 -1.94
CA MET A 78 11.41 -9.75 -3.10
C MET A 78 12.89 -10.16 -3.26
N ASN A 79 13.83 -9.25 -3.05
CA ASN A 79 15.26 -9.54 -3.12
C ASN A 79 15.74 -10.43 -1.96
N ALA A 80 15.23 -10.22 -0.75
CA ALA A 80 15.49 -11.10 0.40
C ALA A 80 15.03 -12.53 0.12
N LEU A 81 13.84 -12.71 -0.45
CA LEU A 81 13.33 -14.01 -0.89
C LEU A 81 14.23 -14.65 -1.96
N LYS A 82 14.63 -13.90 -3.00
CA LYS A 82 15.56 -14.39 -4.04
C LYS A 82 16.91 -14.81 -3.45
N ALA A 83 17.39 -14.10 -2.43
CA ALA A 83 18.63 -14.43 -1.73
C ALA A 83 18.50 -15.71 -0.90
N GLY A 84 17.29 -16.11 -0.52
CA GLY A 84 17.01 -17.31 0.29
C GLY A 84 16.46 -16.99 1.68
N GLY A 85 15.78 -15.86 1.85
CA GLY A 85 15.11 -15.48 3.10
C GLY A 85 16.00 -14.73 4.09
N GLN A 86 17.31 -14.69 3.82
CA GLN A 86 18.32 -14.08 4.70
C GLN A 86 18.20 -14.63 6.13
N ASP A 87 18.22 -13.76 7.14
CA ASP A 87 18.16 -14.13 8.56
C ASP A 87 16.73 -14.02 9.13
N HIS A 88 15.70 -14.03 8.26
CA HIS A 88 14.30 -13.93 8.67
C HIS A 88 13.63 -15.31 8.75
N ASP A 89 12.81 -15.50 9.78
CA ASP A 89 12.04 -16.73 10.00
C ASP A 89 10.77 -16.77 9.14
N ALA A 90 10.20 -15.60 8.83
CA ALA A 90 8.98 -15.47 8.04
C ALA A 90 8.98 -14.22 7.16
N VAL A 91 8.08 -14.22 6.17
CA VAL A 91 7.81 -13.05 5.32
C VAL A 91 6.33 -12.66 5.41
N TRP A 92 6.07 -11.36 5.51
CA TRP A 92 4.72 -10.81 5.48
C TRP A 92 4.65 -9.58 4.55
N PRO A 93 4.73 -9.79 3.22
CA PRO A 93 4.58 -8.71 2.27
C PRO A 93 3.13 -8.23 2.21
N ALA A 94 2.93 -7.00 1.75
CA ALA A 94 1.60 -6.41 1.54
C ALA A 94 0.79 -7.09 0.40
N SER A 95 1.40 -7.99 -0.38
CA SER A 95 0.74 -8.81 -1.39
C SER A 95 1.49 -10.12 -1.60
N SER A 96 0.75 -11.21 -1.82
CA SER A 96 1.31 -12.53 -2.15
C SER A 96 2.06 -12.54 -3.49
N MET A 97 1.80 -11.58 -4.37
CA MET A 97 2.52 -11.41 -5.64
C MET A 97 4.04 -11.32 -5.43
N TRP A 98 4.49 -10.67 -4.35
CA TRP A 98 5.90 -10.51 -4.05
C TRP A 98 6.57 -11.83 -3.63
N ILE A 99 5.79 -12.75 -3.03
CA ILE A 99 6.25 -14.12 -2.76
C ILE A 99 6.37 -14.88 -4.10
N SER A 100 5.32 -14.85 -4.93
CA SER A 100 5.32 -15.54 -6.22
C SER A 100 6.46 -15.10 -7.16
N MET A 101 6.83 -13.82 -7.13
CA MET A 101 7.94 -13.28 -7.95
C MET A 101 9.32 -13.42 -7.29
N GLY A 102 9.37 -13.48 -5.95
CA GLY A 102 10.60 -13.45 -5.17
C GLY A 102 11.13 -14.82 -4.78
N ASP A 103 10.25 -15.76 -4.43
CA ASP A 103 10.63 -17.07 -3.90
C ASP A 103 10.98 -18.07 -5.01
N THR A 104 12.03 -17.77 -5.76
CA THR A 104 12.53 -18.62 -6.85
C THR A 104 13.21 -19.91 -6.35
N LYS A 105 13.54 -19.97 -5.05
CA LYS A 105 14.17 -21.13 -4.40
C LYS A 105 13.17 -22.00 -3.63
N HIS A 106 11.89 -21.63 -3.63
CA HIS A 106 10.81 -22.32 -2.91
C HIS A 106 11.12 -22.53 -1.42
N ILE A 107 11.66 -21.50 -0.75
CA ILE A 107 11.97 -21.55 0.69
C ILE A 107 10.70 -21.39 1.52
N VAL A 108 9.69 -20.68 1.02
CA VAL A 108 8.40 -20.52 1.70
C VAL A 108 7.65 -21.85 1.59
N LYS A 109 7.42 -22.49 2.75
CA LYS A 109 6.75 -23.80 2.83
C LYS A 109 5.27 -23.69 3.12
N ASP A 110 4.90 -22.69 3.92
CA ASP A 110 3.54 -22.44 4.36
C ASP A 110 3.17 -20.99 4.07
N ALA A 111 2.00 -20.77 3.46
CA ALA A 111 1.49 -19.44 3.14
C ALA A 111 -0.01 -19.37 3.45
N ALA A 112 -0.41 -18.31 4.14
CA ALA A 112 -1.80 -18.02 4.45
C ALA A 112 -2.10 -16.54 4.20
N SER A 113 -3.29 -16.25 3.69
CA SER A 113 -3.76 -14.87 3.57
C SER A 113 -4.23 -14.37 4.93
N THR A 114 -3.71 -13.23 5.36
CA THR A 114 -4.05 -12.61 6.65
C THR A 114 -5.04 -11.45 6.51
N SER A 115 -5.07 -10.81 5.34
CA SER A 115 -5.83 -9.58 5.10
C SER A 115 -6.10 -9.37 3.61
N THR A 116 -7.05 -8.48 3.31
CA THR A 116 -7.33 -8.01 1.95
C THR A 116 -7.48 -6.50 2.01
N THR A 117 -6.68 -5.80 1.20
CA THR A 117 -6.66 -4.33 1.11
C THR A 117 -7.16 -3.92 -0.28
N PRO A 118 -8.39 -3.39 -0.41
CA PRO A 118 -8.90 -2.95 -1.70
C PRO A 118 -8.16 -1.69 -2.15
N ILE A 119 -7.95 -1.56 -3.46
CA ILE A 119 -7.48 -0.31 -4.07
C ILE A 119 -8.70 0.55 -4.39
N VAL A 120 -8.64 1.82 -4.00
CA VAL A 120 -9.68 2.80 -4.31
C VAL A 120 -9.09 4.04 -4.97
N PHE A 121 -9.89 4.70 -5.79
CA PHE A 121 -9.55 5.97 -6.40
C PHE A 121 -10.16 7.11 -5.58
N GLY A 122 -9.35 7.76 -4.75
CA GLY A 122 -9.76 8.93 -3.99
C GLY A 122 -9.79 10.19 -4.86
N ILE A 123 -10.83 11.01 -4.69
CA ILE A 123 -10.96 12.31 -5.33
C ILE A 123 -11.50 13.34 -4.34
N ALA A 124 -10.99 14.57 -4.32
CA ALA A 124 -11.56 15.60 -3.47
C ALA A 124 -12.90 16.03 -4.00
N LYS A 125 -13.79 16.36 -3.06
CA LYS A 125 -15.13 16.85 -3.36
C LYS A 125 -15.12 18.00 -4.37
N SER A 126 -14.23 18.99 -4.22
CA SER A 126 -14.16 20.14 -5.13
C SER A 126 -13.85 19.74 -6.57
N LYS A 127 -12.93 18.78 -6.77
CA LYS A 127 -12.60 18.24 -8.09
C LYS A 127 -13.74 17.39 -8.64
N ALA A 128 -14.34 16.52 -7.83
CA ALA A 128 -15.46 15.69 -8.23
C ALA A 128 -16.67 16.53 -8.68
N VAL A 129 -16.99 17.61 -7.96
CA VAL A 129 -18.04 18.57 -8.36
C VAL A 129 -17.70 19.25 -9.68
N LYS A 130 -16.45 19.72 -9.84
CA LYS A 130 -15.99 20.36 -11.09
C LYS A 130 -16.06 19.42 -12.30
N LEU A 131 -15.85 18.13 -12.09
CA LEU A 131 -15.97 17.09 -13.13
C LEU A 131 -17.42 16.60 -13.33
N GLY A 132 -18.38 17.09 -12.52
CA GLY A 132 -19.77 16.64 -12.54
C GLY A 132 -19.94 15.20 -12.06
N TRP A 133 -19.00 14.69 -11.26
CA TRP A 133 -19.03 13.36 -10.66
C TRP A 133 -19.69 13.36 -9.27
N ALA A 134 -19.82 14.53 -8.65
CA ALA A 134 -20.60 14.74 -7.44
C ALA A 134 -21.41 16.04 -7.54
N ASP A 135 -22.46 16.17 -6.72
CA ASP A 135 -23.16 17.44 -6.51
C ASP A 135 -22.54 18.27 -5.38
N ASP A 136 -23.05 19.49 -5.16
CA ASP A 136 -22.55 20.40 -4.12
C ASP A 136 -22.69 19.86 -2.69
N THR A 137 -23.58 18.89 -2.47
CA THR A 137 -23.74 18.20 -1.19
C THR A 137 -22.62 17.17 -0.98
N GLY A 138 -22.01 16.67 -2.06
CA GLY A 138 -20.99 15.63 -2.07
C GLY A 138 -21.55 14.25 -2.41
N ALA A 139 -22.81 14.17 -2.85
CA ALA A 139 -23.36 12.92 -3.34
C ALA A 139 -22.73 12.59 -4.70
N ALA A 140 -21.96 11.51 -4.74
CA ALA A 140 -21.28 11.05 -5.95
C ALA A 140 -22.21 10.19 -6.82
N LYS A 141 -22.07 10.33 -8.13
CA LYS A 141 -22.63 9.38 -9.11
C LYS A 141 -21.62 8.25 -9.36
N PRO A 142 -22.04 7.09 -9.89
CA PRO A 142 -21.10 6.07 -10.34
C PRO A 142 -20.13 6.64 -11.38
N VAL A 143 -18.83 6.44 -11.16
CA VAL A 143 -17.75 6.84 -12.07
C VAL A 143 -17.02 5.60 -12.53
N SER A 144 -16.91 5.40 -13.83
CA SER A 144 -16.18 4.28 -14.43
C SER A 144 -14.71 4.62 -14.65
N THR A 145 -13.86 3.61 -14.84
CA THR A 145 -12.47 3.83 -15.25
C THR A 145 -12.37 4.52 -16.62
N ALA A 146 -13.36 4.34 -17.49
CA ALA A 146 -13.44 5.06 -18.77
C ALA A 146 -13.67 6.57 -18.56
N ASP A 147 -14.48 6.97 -17.56
CA ASP A 147 -14.66 8.38 -17.21
C ASP A 147 -13.37 9.00 -16.67
N ILE A 148 -12.61 8.25 -15.86
CA ILE A 148 -11.30 8.68 -15.36
C ILE A 148 -10.32 8.85 -16.53
N LEU A 149 -10.25 7.87 -17.43
CA LEU A 149 -9.40 7.93 -18.62
C LEU A 149 -9.76 9.14 -19.50
N ALA A 150 -11.05 9.42 -19.69
CA ALA A 150 -11.50 10.59 -20.45
C ALA A 150 -11.08 11.90 -19.77
N ALA A 151 -11.30 12.04 -18.47
CA ALA A 151 -10.91 13.24 -17.72
C ALA A 151 -9.39 13.48 -17.73
N VAL A 152 -8.60 12.41 -17.67
CA VAL A 152 -7.13 12.47 -17.81
C VAL A 152 -6.73 12.86 -19.23
N SER A 153 -7.32 12.22 -20.24
CA SER A 153 -7.02 12.49 -21.66
C SER A 153 -7.36 13.92 -22.07
N ASP A 154 -8.40 14.50 -21.46
CA ASP A 154 -8.81 15.89 -21.64
C ASP A 154 -7.97 16.90 -20.83
N GLY A 155 -7.01 16.43 -20.02
CA GLY A 155 -6.20 17.27 -19.13
C GLY A 155 -6.98 17.89 -17.96
N LYS A 156 -8.17 17.36 -17.65
CA LYS A 156 -9.04 17.86 -16.58
C LYS A 156 -8.72 17.24 -15.22
N LEU A 157 -8.08 16.06 -15.24
CA LEU A 157 -7.70 15.30 -14.07
C LEU A 157 -6.22 14.88 -14.14
N THR A 158 -5.50 15.16 -13.08
CA THR A 158 -4.21 14.55 -12.74
C THR A 158 -4.37 13.89 -11.39
N PHE A 159 -3.56 12.86 -11.11
CA PHE A 159 -3.64 12.12 -9.85
C PHE A 159 -2.25 11.65 -9.42
N SER A 160 -2.10 11.30 -8.15
CA SER A 160 -0.84 10.80 -7.60
C SER A 160 -0.96 9.30 -7.32
N MET A 161 0.13 8.58 -7.56
CA MET A 161 0.29 7.19 -7.14
C MET A 161 1.77 6.92 -6.89
N THR A 162 2.06 5.97 -6.02
CA THR A 162 3.41 5.45 -5.80
C THR A 162 3.91 4.69 -7.05
N SER A 163 5.21 4.43 -7.11
CA SER A 163 5.83 3.77 -8.27
C SER A 163 5.24 2.37 -8.54
N ALA A 164 4.76 2.15 -9.76
CA ALA A 164 4.23 0.86 -10.21
C ALA A 164 5.25 -0.29 -10.19
N THR A 165 6.55 0.04 -10.24
CA THR A 165 7.63 -0.96 -10.31
C THR A 165 8.37 -1.13 -9.00
N GLN A 166 8.15 -0.24 -8.02
CA GLN A 166 8.93 -0.22 -6.77
C GLN A 166 8.08 -0.35 -5.51
N SER A 167 6.75 -0.25 -5.60
CA SER A 167 5.86 -0.28 -4.44
C SER A 167 4.64 -1.18 -4.65
N ASN A 168 4.12 -1.73 -3.55
CA ASN A 168 2.93 -2.55 -3.57
C ASN A 168 1.69 -1.78 -4.04
N SER A 169 1.43 -0.60 -3.46
CA SER A 169 0.27 0.23 -3.82
C SER A 169 0.32 0.69 -5.28
N GLY A 170 1.49 1.07 -5.78
CA GLY A 170 1.66 1.46 -7.18
C GLY A 170 1.47 0.30 -8.15
N ALA A 171 2.05 -0.86 -7.86
CA ALA A 171 1.88 -2.06 -8.68
C ALA A 171 0.41 -2.53 -8.69
N SER A 172 -0.23 -2.50 -7.51
CA SER A 172 -1.65 -2.87 -7.36
C SER A 172 -2.56 -1.91 -8.11
N ALA A 173 -2.33 -0.60 -8.02
CA ALA A 173 -3.07 0.40 -8.77
C ALA A 173 -2.91 0.22 -10.29
N TYR A 174 -1.67 -0.05 -10.76
CA TYR A 174 -1.40 -0.34 -12.16
C TYR A 174 -2.20 -1.56 -12.66
N LEU A 175 -2.15 -2.67 -11.93
CA LEU A 175 -2.88 -3.89 -12.27
C LEU A 175 -4.39 -3.70 -12.21
N ALA A 176 -4.89 -2.94 -11.22
CA ALA A 176 -6.30 -2.60 -11.09
C ALA A 176 -6.80 -1.79 -12.29
N PHE A 177 -6.07 -0.75 -12.70
CA PHE A 177 -6.42 0.03 -13.87
C PHE A 177 -6.37 -0.77 -15.16
N MET A 178 -5.33 -1.58 -15.35
CA MET A 178 -5.23 -2.43 -16.55
C MET A 178 -6.38 -3.44 -16.60
N THR A 179 -6.74 -4.06 -15.47
CA THR A 179 -7.87 -4.99 -15.38
C THR A 179 -9.19 -4.28 -15.69
N ALA A 180 -9.41 -3.10 -15.12
CA ALA A 180 -10.64 -2.33 -15.33
C ALA A 180 -10.79 -1.80 -16.76
N LEU A 181 -9.69 -1.39 -17.40
CA LEU A 181 -9.67 -0.94 -18.80
C LEU A 181 -9.85 -2.10 -19.78
N ARG A 182 -9.32 -3.29 -19.47
CA ARG A 182 -9.56 -4.52 -20.23
C ARG A 182 -11.04 -4.91 -20.18
N GLY A 183 -11.68 -4.72 -19.02
CA GLY A 183 -13.09 -5.04 -18.80
C GLY A 183 -13.36 -6.55 -18.75
N GLY A 184 -14.61 -6.93 -18.48
CA GLY A 184 -15.01 -8.34 -18.34
C GLY A 184 -14.49 -9.02 -17.08
N ASP A 185 -14.77 -10.32 -16.96
CA ASP A 185 -14.44 -11.11 -15.77
C ASP A 185 -13.09 -11.84 -15.92
N GLY A 186 -12.54 -12.28 -14.79
CA GLY A 186 -11.32 -13.11 -14.72
C GLY A 186 -10.02 -12.31 -14.66
N PRO A 187 -8.87 -13.01 -14.51
CA PRO A 187 -7.56 -12.39 -14.46
C PRO A 187 -7.10 -11.90 -15.84
N LEU A 188 -6.10 -11.01 -15.84
CA LEU A 188 -5.37 -10.61 -17.04
C LEU A 188 -4.63 -11.82 -17.64
N THR A 189 -4.69 -11.96 -18.96
CA THR A 189 -4.04 -13.02 -19.74
C THR A 189 -2.87 -12.49 -20.55
N GLU A 190 -2.02 -13.38 -21.06
CA GLU A 190 -0.93 -13.00 -21.98
C GLU A 190 -1.44 -12.29 -23.24
N ALA A 191 -2.62 -12.66 -23.73
CA ALA A 191 -3.24 -12.00 -24.88
C ALA A 191 -3.64 -10.55 -24.56
N ASP A 192 -4.16 -10.30 -23.35
CA ASP A 192 -4.47 -8.93 -22.90
C ASP A 192 -3.20 -8.09 -22.81
N LEU A 193 -2.09 -8.67 -22.33
CA LEU A 193 -0.79 -7.99 -22.26
C LEU A 193 -0.21 -7.69 -23.66
N ALA A 194 -0.63 -8.44 -24.69
CA ALA A 194 -0.24 -8.22 -26.07
C ALA A 194 -1.11 -7.18 -26.79
N ASP A 195 -2.29 -6.83 -26.26
CA ASP A 195 -3.26 -5.91 -26.88
C ASP A 195 -2.74 -4.46 -26.89
N ASP A 196 -2.55 -3.91 -28.09
CA ASP A 196 -2.05 -2.55 -28.30
C ASP A 196 -3.07 -1.46 -27.92
N GLN A 197 -4.38 -1.73 -28.01
CA GLN A 197 -5.40 -0.79 -27.53
C GLN A 197 -5.37 -0.70 -26.01
N LEU A 198 -5.23 -1.83 -25.31
CA LEU A 198 -5.13 -1.84 -23.86
C LEU A 198 -3.87 -1.11 -23.40
N LYS A 199 -2.70 -1.40 -24.00
CA LYS A 199 -1.44 -0.68 -23.72
C LYS A 199 -1.58 0.82 -23.95
N THR A 200 -2.24 1.22 -25.04
CA THR A 200 -2.48 2.64 -25.35
C THR A 200 -3.35 3.30 -24.28
N SER A 201 -4.41 2.63 -23.84
CA SER A 201 -5.34 3.13 -22.83
C SER A 201 -4.67 3.29 -21.48
N VAL A 202 -3.89 2.28 -21.05
CA VAL A 202 -3.10 2.33 -19.81
C VAL A 202 -2.05 3.45 -19.89
N THR A 203 -1.36 3.59 -21.03
CA THR A 203 -0.36 4.66 -21.22
C THR A 203 -0.98 6.05 -21.11
N LYS A 204 -2.14 6.25 -21.73
CA LYS A 204 -2.89 7.51 -21.61
C LYS A 204 -3.31 7.77 -20.18
N LEU A 205 -3.90 6.80 -19.50
CA LEU A 205 -4.28 6.97 -18.10
C LEU A 205 -3.09 7.36 -17.22
N LEU A 206 -1.95 6.67 -17.38
CA LEU A 206 -0.76 6.91 -16.58
C LEU A 206 -0.03 8.22 -16.95
N SER A 207 -0.37 8.86 -18.06
CA SER A 207 0.11 10.22 -18.37
C SER A 207 -0.48 11.27 -17.42
N GLY A 208 -1.60 10.97 -16.77
CA GLY A 208 -2.18 11.80 -15.71
C GLY A 208 -1.50 11.67 -14.34
N VAL A 209 -0.55 10.74 -14.19
CA VAL A 209 0.18 10.54 -12.93
C VAL A 209 1.17 11.67 -12.72
N ASP A 210 0.95 12.45 -11.65
CA ASP A 210 1.94 13.37 -11.13
C ASP A 210 2.98 12.59 -10.31
N ARG A 211 4.21 12.52 -10.83
CA ARG A 211 5.27 11.69 -10.29
C ARG A 211 6.08 12.49 -9.27
N SER A 212 5.70 12.40 -8.00
CA SER A 212 6.62 12.77 -6.90
C SER A 212 7.51 11.56 -6.56
N SER A 213 8.82 11.81 -6.49
CA SER A 213 9.82 10.81 -6.10
C SER A 213 9.80 10.61 -4.59
N GLY A 214 8.89 9.80 -4.04
CA GLY A 214 8.80 9.59 -2.59
C GLY A 214 8.26 8.21 -2.21
N SER A 215 9.07 7.45 -1.48
CA SER A 215 8.70 6.20 -0.81
C SER A 215 7.65 6.45 0.26
N SER A 216 6.52 5.73 0.21
CA SER A 216 5.56 5.40 1.29
C SER A 216 5.01 6.48 2.26
N ASP A 217 5.53 7.71 2.24
CA ASP A 217 5.20 8.80 3.15
C ASP A 217 4.19 9.79 2.57
N CYS A 218 3.50 9.44 1.47
CA CYS A 218 2.49 10.31 0.87
C CYS A 218 1.34 10.65 1.85
N CYS A 219 1.19 9.91 2.95
CA CYS A 219 0.08 10.02 3.91
C CYS A 219 0.45 10.56 5.31
N SER A 220 1.59 11.25 5.50
CA SER A 220 1.89 11.84 6.83
C SER A 220 1.15 13.16 7.08
N PRO A 221 0.40 13.33 8.20
CA PRO A 221 -0.49 14.47 8.46
C PRO A 221 0.22 15.82 8.78
N GLY A 222 1.55 15.90 8.70
CA GLY A 222 2.34 17.07 9.11
C GLY A 222 2.62 18.10 8.00
N SER A 223 2.33 17.82 6.73
CA SER A 223 2.65 18.70 5.58
C SER A 223 1.45 19.50 5.05
N VAL A 224 0.37 19.60 5.82
CA VAL A 224 -0.97 20.03 5.36
C VAL A 224 -1.08 21.53 5.05
N SER A 225 -0.08 22.36 5.36
CA SER A 225 -0.23 23.81 5.22
C SER A 225 0.10 24.40 3.85
N ASP A 226 0.62 23.63 2.88
CA ASP A 226 1.09 24.22 1.59
C ASP A 226 0.72 23.42 0.32
N TRP A 227 -0.24 22.49 0.41
CA TRP A 227 -0.56 21.58 -0.70
C TRP A 227 -1.77 22.08 -1.48
N SER A 228 -1.52 22.87 -2.54
CA SER A 228 -2.52 23.12 -3.57
C SER A 228 -2.69 21.86 -4.43
N ALA A 229 -3.78 21.14 -4.20
CA ALA A 229 -4.36 20.15 -5.11
C ALA A 229 -3.48 18.92 -5.48
N ALA A 230 -3.34 17.97 -4.56
CA ALA A 230 -3.13 16.56 -4.91
C ALA A 230 -3.68 15.68 -3.78
N GLU A 231 -4.58 14.78 -4.15
CA GLU A 231 -5.52 14.07 -3.30
C GLU A 231 -4.96 12.69 -2.95
N CYS A 232 -4.84 12.35 -1.66
CA CYS A 232 -4.49 10.99 -1.23
C CYS A 232 -5.72 10.08 -1.30
N PRO A 233 -5.64 8.91 -1.96
CA PRO A 233 -6.63 7.86 -1.78
C PRO A 233 -6.51 7.33 -0.34
N ALA A 234 -7.62 7.36 0.39
CA ALA A 234 -7.80 6.62 1.64
C ALA A 234 -7.91 5.12 1.37
#